data_AF-A0A160P2L9-F1
#
_entry.id   AF-A0A160P2L9-F1
#
_cell.length_a   1.000
_cell.length_b   1.000
_cell.length_c   1.000
_cell.angle_alpha   90.00
_cell.angle_beta   90.00
_cell.angle_gamma   90.00
#
_symmetry.space_group_name_H-M   'P 1'
#
loop_
_entity.id
_entity.type
_entity.pdbx_description
1 polymer ?
#
loop_
_entity_poly.entity_id
_entity_poly.type
_entity_poly.pdbx_seq_one_letter_code
_entity_poly.pdbx_strand_id
1 'polypeptide(L)'
;MSRRSSGLIGVWAEAQRAAQREREGRQRAVLRQQQDAERARRAHERDVARMQREQRAEYRRQRDADALRRTRELDERVAALEGLLASGCRSVPPVVDSLRQREEVAPFDPGPLGQPVLMPDERNYQARAGWGGQREARARFEQDWYAVQAAEGRRLEQLAAYRRQYDEWAAARLAEIRQHNSGLAGMAEALRSGDPETVVEYFSAVLYASTAWPEGFPRQVSAAYDRGARALVLDWDLPGYDVVPDVKGVKYLPSTDQEKEVERPVTQRRALYRGVLAQCVLLAVRELFVADGFGSAGAGSDGFGSDGFGSAGAAGAGRWTGWC
;
A
#
# COMPACT_ATOMS: atom_id res chain seq x y z
N MET A 1 107.73 45.69 5.91
CA MET A 1 106.54 44.90 6.29
C MET A 1 105.38 45.86 6.53
N SER A 2 104.15 45.39 6.31
CA SER A 2 102.89 45.94 6.88
C SER A 2 102.35 47.21 6.21
N ARG A 3 101.45 47.16 5.20
CA ARG A 3 100.01 46.78 5.27
C ARG A 3 99.27 47.40 6.46
N ARG A 4 99.09 48.73 6.45
CA ARG A 4 97.97 49.36 7.16
C ARG A 4 96.66 48.91 6.51
N SER A 5 96.08 47.84 7.06
CA SER A 5 94.75 47.75 7.71
C SER A 5 93.56 48.63 7.23
N SER A 6 93.64 49.30 6.08
CA SER A 6 92.56 50.13 5.52
C SER A 6 91.32 49.34 5.10
N GLY A 7 91.40 48.00 5.09
CA GLY A 7 90.26 47.12 4.82
C GLY A 7 89.33 46.91 6.01
N LEU A 8 89.77 47.10 7.27
CA LEU A 8 88.98 46.73 8.45
C LEU A 8 87.84 47.70 8.76
N ILE A 9 88.02 49.00 8.50
CA ILE A 9 86.98 50.04 8.79
C ILE A 9 85.86 49.99 7.73
N GLY A 10 86.19 49.77 6.46
CA GLY A 10 85.19 49.56 5.39
C GLY A 10 84.39 48.27 5.60
N VAL A 11 85.06 47.18 5.96
CA VAL A 11 84.42 45.89 6.30
C VAL A 11 83.54 46.01 7.56
N TRP A 12 83.94 46.79 8.57
CA TRP A 12 83.12 47.04 9.76
C TRP A 12 81.88 47.90 9.46
N ALA A 13 82.01 48.96 8.65
CA ALA A 13 80.89 49.78 8.21
C ALA A 13 79.93 49.04 7.26
N GLU A 14 80.42 48.08 6.46
CA GLU A 14 79.60 47.17 5.66
C GLU A 14 78.91 46.11 6.52
N ALA A 15 79.60 45.54 7.51
CA ALA A 15 79.02 44.62 8.49
C ALA A 15 77.92 45.29 9.33
N GLN A 16 78.10 46.55 9.73
CA GLN A 16 77.07 47.32 10.44
C GLN A 16 75.83 47.59 9.57
N ARG A 17 76.03 47.96 8.29
CA ARG A 17 74.92 48.14 7.32
C ARG A 17 74.22 46.83 7.00
N ALA A 18 74.96 45.72 6.93
CA ALA A 18 74.39 44.37 6.78
C ALA A 18 73.56 43.97 8.01
N ALA A 19 74.09 44.15 9.22
CA ALA A 19 73.38 43.87 10.47
C ALA A 19 72.13 44.75 10.64
N GLN A 20 72.16 46.01 10.19
CA GLN A 20 71.00 46.89 10.24
C GLN A 20 69.91 46.46 9.24
N ARG A 21 70.27 46.08 8.01
CA ARG A 21 69.33 45.51 7.03
C ARG A 21 68.72 44.19 7.50
N GLU A 22 69.50 43.33 8.17
CA GLU A 22 68.97 42.12 8.78
C GLU A 22 67.98 42.42 9.90
N ARG A 23 68.27 43.39 10.80
CA ARG A 23 67.35 43.79 11.87
C ARG A 23 66.05 44.37 11.31
N GLU A 24 66.14 45.28 10.34
CA GLU A 24 64.98 45.86 9.66
C GLU A 24 64.19 44.79 8.89
N GLY A 25 64.87 43.84 8.24
CA GLY A 25 64.26 42.69 7.57
C GLY A 25 63.51 41.79 8.56
N ARG A 26 64.11 41.48 9.71
CA ARG A 26 63.48 40.71 10.80
C ARG A 26 62.25 41.44 11.37
N GLN A 27 62.35 42.75 11.63
CA GLN A 27 61.22 43.56 12.11
C GLN A 27 60.06 43.60 11.10
N ARG A 28 60.35 43.81 9.81
CA ARG A 28 59.35 43.77 8.74
C ARG A 28 58.73 42.38 8.57
N ALA A 29 59.51 41.31 8.72
CA ALA A 29 59.02 39.94 8.68
C ALA A 29 58.06 39.63 9.84
N VAL A 30 58.40 40.06 11.07
CA VAL A 30 57.52 39.93 12.25
C VAL A 30 56.20 40.68 12.05
N LEU A 31 56.24 41.92 11.55
CA LEU A 31 55.03 42.70 11.26
C LEU A 31 54.15 42.05 10.19
N ARG A 32 54.74 41.49 9.12
CA ARG A 32 54.00 40.73 8.11
C ARG A 32 53.34 39.49 8.72
N GLN A 33 54.09 38.70 9.50
CA GLN A 33 53.52 37.53 10.19
C GLN A 33 52.36 37.89 11.12
N GLN A 34 52.45 39.00 11.85
CA GLN A 34 51.34 39.47 12.69
C GLN A 34 50.11 39.86 11.85
N GLN A 35 50.29 40.60 10.75
CA GLN A 35 49.20 40.96 9.85
C GLN A 35 48.58 39.74 9.17
N ASP A 36 49.39 38.77 8.74
CA ASP A 36 48.92 37.54 8.10
C ASP A 36 48.15 36.67 9.10
N ALA A 37 48.65 36.54 10.34
CA ALA A 37 47.95 35.86 11.41
C ALA A 37 46.62 36.53 11.75
N GLU A 38 46.55 37.87 11.76
CA GLU A 38 45.31 38.61 11.99
C GLU A 38 44.31 38.42 10.83
N ARG A 39 44.76 38.47 9.58
CA ARG A 39 43.93 38.17 8.41
C ARG A 39 43.38 36.75 8.48
N ALA A 40 44.22 35.77 8.84
CA ALA A 40 43.82 34.37 8.98
C ALA A 40 42.78 34.19 10.09
N ARG A 41 42.93 34.86 11.24
CA ARG A 41 41.93 34.84 12.32
C ARG A 41 40.59 35.41 11.88
N ARG A 42 40.59 36.60 11.25
CA ARG A 42 39.37 37.24 10.74
C ARG A 42 38.69 36.41 9.65
N ALA A 43 39.46 35.73 8.80
CA ALA A 43 38.92 34.81 7.81
C ALA A 43 38.24 33.61 8.48
N HIS A 44 38.91 32.98 9.45
CA HIS A 44 38.35 31.87 10.22
C HIS A 44 37.06 32.26 10.97
N GLU A 45 37.02 33.43 11.61
CA GLU A 45 35.82 33.94 12.28
C GLU A 45 34.65 34.15 11.31
N ARG A 46 34.93 34.66 10.10
CA ARG A 46 33.91 34.82 9.04
C ARG A 46 33.40 33.47 8.54
N ASP A 47 34.29 32.50 8.36
CA ASP A 47 33.91 31.15 7.92
C ASP A 47 33.05 30.45 8.97
N VAL A 48 33.41 30.55 10.26
CA VAL A 48 32.60 30.03 11.37
C VAL A 48 31.24 30.73 11.42
N ALA A 49 31.20 32.06 11.32
CA ALA A 49 29.95 32.81 11.32
C ALA A 49 29.06 32.46 10.11
N ARG A 50 29.66 32.21 8.94
CA ARG A 50 28.97 31.75 7.73
C ARG A 50 28.38 30.36 7.96
N MET A 51 29.17 29.39 8.43
CA MET A 51 28.68 28.04 8.72
C MET A 51 27.55 28.05 9.75
N GLN A 52 27.66 28.83 10.83
CA GLN A 52 26.59 28.96 11.83
C GLN A 52 25.30 29.55 11.24
N ARG A 53 25.40 30.52 10.32
CA ARG A 53 24.24 31.08 9.62
C ARG A 53 23.60 30.05 8.68
N GLU A 54 24.42 29.29 7.96
CA GLU A 54 23.97 28.21 7.07
C GLU A 54 23.25 27.11 7.88
N GLN A 55 23.85 26.61 8.95
CA GLN A 55 23.24 25.62 9.85
C GLN A 55 21.90 26.09 10.43
N ARG A 56 21.83 27.34 10.91
CA ARG A 56 20.57 27.92 11.43
C ARG A 56 19.52 28.07 10.34
N ALA A 57 19.93 28.36 9.10
CA ALA A 57 19.01 28.47 7.97
C ALA A 57 18.49 27.09 7.55
N GLU A 58 19.35 26.06 7.52
CA GLU A 58 18.97 24.67 7.23
C GLU A 58 18.01 24.13 8.29
N TYR A 59 18.33 24.32 9.57
CA TYR A 59 17.44 23.94 10.67
C TYR A 59 16.04 24.56 10.50
N ARG A 60 15.96 25.88 10.26
CA ARG A 60 14.65 26.53 10.01
C ARG A 60 13.91 25.93 8.82
N ARG A 61 14.59 25.70 7.70
CA ARG A 61 13.98 25.07 6.52
C ARG A 61 13.44 23.69 6.81
N GLN A 62 14.15 22.89 7.61
CA GLN A 62 13.69 21.57 8.03
C GLN A 62 12.44 21.68 8.89
N ARG A 63 12.43 22.55 9.91
CA ARG A 63 11.25 22.76 10.77
C ARG A 63 10.03 23.27 9.99
N ASP A 64 10.24 24.18 9.04
CA ASP A 64 9.18 24.66 8.13
C ASP A 64 8.66 23.52 7.24
N ALA A 65 9.56 22.69 6.69
CA ALA A 65 9.17 21.54 5.88
C ALA A 65 8.39 20.50 6.70
N ASP A 66 8.75 20.27 7.96
CA ASP A 66 8.03 19.38 8.88
C ASP A 66 6.60 19.89 9.14
N ALA A 67 6.44 21.18 9.44
CA ALA A 67 5.14 21.80 9.65
C ALA A 67 4.25 21.74 8.39
N LEU A 68 4.86 21.93 7.21
CA LEU A 68 4.16 21.78 5.92
C LEU A 68 3.73 20.34 5.66
N ARG A 69 4.56 19.34 6.01
CA ARG A 69 4.17 17.91 5.87
C ARG A 69 2.95 17.59 6.72
N ARG A 70 2.94 17.98 8.00
CA ARG A 70 1.76 17.79 8.88
C ARG A 70 0.51 18.49 8.37
N THR A 71 0.67 19.69 7.79
CA THR A 71 -0.47 20.40 7.17
C THR A 71 -1.01 19.63 5.97
N ARG A 72 -0.13 19.08 5.11
CA ARG A 72 -0.56 18.25 3.98
C ARG A 72 -1.28 16.98 4.42
N GLU A 73 -0.80 16.32 5.47
CA GLU A 73 -1.48 15.13 6.04
C GLU A 73 -2.91 15.47 6.51
N LEU A 74 -3.11 16.64 7.15
CA LEU A 74 -4.44 17.12 7.55
C LEU A 74 -5.33 17.44 6.35
N ASP A 75 -4.77 18.05 5.31
CA ASP A 75 -5.50 18.38 4.08
C ASP A 75 -5.88 17.11 3.29
N GLU A 76 -4.98 16.13 3.19
CA GLU A 76 -5.23 14.83 2.56
C GLU A 76 -6.33 14.06 3.30
N ARG A 77 -6.31 14.07 4.64
CA ARG A 77 -7.38 13.47 5.45
C ARG A 77 -8.74 14.14 5.18
N VAL A 78 -8.79 15.47 5.05
CA VAL A 78 -10.04 16.17 4.70
C VAL A 78 -10.47 15.86 3.28
N ALA A 79 -9.55 15.85 2.32
CA ALA A 79 -9.86 15.53 0.93
C ALA A 79 -10.43 14.10 0.79
N ALA A 80 -9.90 13.15 1.57
CA ALA A 80 -10.45 11.78 1.63
C ALA A 80 -11.89 11.76 2.17
N LEU A 81 -12.19 12.56 3.19
CA LEU A 81 -13.54 12.70 3.75
C LEU A 81 -14.51 13.38 2.77
N GLU A 82 -14.06 14.42 2.07
CA GLU A 82 -14.86 15.12 1.05
C GLU A 82 -15.07 14.26 -0.21
N GLY A 83 -14.14 13.36 -0.51
CA GLY A 83 -14.19 12.45 -1.66
C GLY A 83 -14.76 11.06 -1.37
N LEU A 84 -15.28 10.82 -0.17
CA LEU A 84 -15.75 9.50 0.31
C LEU A 84 -16.75 8.83 -0.64
N LEU A 85 -17.80 9.55 -1.05
CA LEU A 85 -18.81 9.00 -1.94
C LEU A 85 -18.21 8.72 -3.32
N ALA A 86 -17.36 9.61 -3.82
CA ALA A 86 -16.73 9.44 -5.14
C ALA A 86 -15.75 8.25 -5.16
N SER A 87 -14.99 8.01 -4.08
CA SER A 87 -14.15 6.82 -3.94
C SER A 87 -14.98 5.56 -3.79
N GLY A 88 -16.02 5.58 -2.95
CA GLY A 88 -16.92 4.45 -2.76
C GLY A 88 -17.69 4.08 -4.03
N CYS A 89 -18.06 5.07 -4.86
CA CYS A 89 -18.70 4.84 -6.16
C CYS A 89 -17.83 4.06 -7.15
N ARG A 90 -16.51 4.07 -6.99
CA ARG A 90 -15.58 3.28 -7.82
C ARG A 90 -15.46 1.83 -7.34
N SER A 91 -15.88 1.54 -6.11
CA SER A 91 -15.96 0.17 -5.60
C SER A 91 -17.30 -0.46 -6.03
N VAL A 92 -17.23 -1.71 -6.48
CA VAL A 92 -18.42 -2.50 -6.81
C VAL A 92 -18.65 -3.45 -5.63
N PRO A 93 -19.77 -3.33 -4.90
CA PRO A 93 -20.09 -4.27 -3.83
C PRO A 93 -20.29 -5.68 -4.41
N PRO A 94 -20.00 -6.74 -3.62
CA PRO A 94 -20.17 -8.10 -4.09
C PRO A 94 -21.64 -8.41 -4.35
N VAL A 95 -21.96 -8.78 -5.59
CA VAL A 95 -23.30 -9.26 -5.99
C VAL A 95 -23.28 -10.79 -6.03
N VAL A 96 -24.39 -11.45 -5.73
CA VAL A 96 -24.48 -12.92 -5.66
C VAL A 96 -23.89 -13.62 -6.89
N ASP A 97 -24.16 -13.11 -8.09
CA ASP A 97 -23.65 -13.69 -9.33
C ASP A 97 -22.12 -13.58 -9.47
N SER A 98 -21.50 -12.56 -8.88
CA SER A 98 -20.04 -12.40 -8.88
C SER A 98 -19.31 -13.44 -8.02
N LEU A 99 -20.03 -14.09 -7.11
CA LEU A 99 -19.49 -15.13 -6.22
C LEU A 99 -19.53 -16.53 -6.83
N ARG A 100 -20.12 -16.69 -8.02
CA ARG A 100 -20.17 -17.98 -8.72
C ARG A 100 -18.78 -18.39 -9.19
N GLN A 101 -18.44 -19.63 -8.93
CA GLN A 101 -17.18 -20.22 -9.38
C GLN A 101 -17.38 -20.88 -10.74
N ARG A 102 -16.43 -20.69 -11.66
CA ARG A 102 -16.44 -21.42 -12.94
C ARG A 102 -16.07 -22.87 -12.69
N GLU A 103 -16.71 -23.79 -13.42
CA GLU A 103 -16.40 -25.22 -13.41
C GLU A 103 -15.12 -25.51 -14.19
N GLU A 104 -14.00 -24.97 -13.69
CA GLU A 104 -12.67 -25.10 -14.28
C GLU A 104 -11.74 -25.82 -13.29
N VAL A 105 -11.02 -26.83 -13.78
CA VAL A 105 -9.98 -27.55 -13.05
C VAL A 105 -8.68 -27.49 -13.85
N ALA A 106 -7.54 -27.48 -13.15
CA ALA A 106 -6.24 -27.51 -13.79
C ALA A 106 -6.12 -28.76 -14.67
N PRO A 107 -5.58 -28.66 -15.90
CA PRO A 107 -5.46 -29.81 -16.79
C PRO A 107 -4.50 -30.86 -16.22
N PHE A 108 -4.73 -32.13 -16.59
CA PHE A 108 -3.85 -33.22 -16.21
C PHE A 108 -2.47 -33.06 -16.85
N ASP A 109 -1.43 -32.92 -16.01
CA ASP A 109 -0.05 -32.87 -16.44
C ASP A 109 0.75 -34.04 -15.84
N PRO A 110 1.01 -35.12 -16.61
CA PRO A 110 1.78 -36.26 -16.13
C PRO A 110 3.30 -35.99 -16.07
N GLY A 111 3.79 -34.86 -16.57
CA GLY A 111 5.22 -34.54 -16.59
C GLY A 111 6.07 -35.67 -17.21
N PRO A 112 7.15 -36.12 -16.55
CA PRO A 112 8.00 -37.21 -17.03
C PRO A 112 7.27 -38.54 -17.22
N LEU A 113 6.20 -38.81 -16.46
CA LEU A 113 5.40 -40.03 -16.66
C LEU A 113 4.66 -40.02 -18.00
N GLY A 114 4.49 -38.87 -18.64
CA GLY A 114 3.91 -38.78 -19.98
C GLY A 114 4.87 -39.20 -21.10
N GLN A 115 6.17 -39.34 -20.81
CA GLN A 115 7.19 -39.67 -21.81
C GLN A 115 7.46 -41.19 -21.82
N PRO A 116 7.25 -41.89 -22.95
CA PRO A 116 7.57 -43.31 -23.07
C PRO A 116 9.06 -43.59 -22.83
N VAL A 117 9.37 -44.72 -22.18
CA VAL A 117 10.77 -45.16 -22.06
C VAL A 117 11.28 -45.62 -23.43
N LEU A 118 12.41 -45.08 -23.87
CA LEU A 118 12.99 -45.42 -25.17
C LEU A 118 13.51 -46.86 -25.19
N MET A 119 13.05 -47.64 -26.17
CA MET A 119 13.52 -49.01 -26.39
C MET A 119 15.00 -49.04 -26.81
N PRO A 120 15.80 -50.01 -26.33
CA PRO A 120 17.16 -50.17 -26.80
C PRO A 120 17.18 -50.50 -28.30
N ASP A 121 18.03 -49.80 -29.06
CA ASP A 121 18.28 -50.10 -30.47
C ASP A 121 19.38 -51.16 -30.57
N GLU A 122 19.11 -52.27 -31.26
CA GLU A 122 20.05 -53.36 -31.53
C GLU A 122 21.39 -52.86 -32.12
N ARG A 123 21.36 -51.76 -32.89
CA ARG A 123 22.55 -51.17 -33.52
C ARG A 123 23.59 -50.65 -32.51
N ASN A 124 23.17 -50.37 -31.28
CA ASN A 124 24.05 -49.90 -30.22
C ASN A 124 24.82 -51.03 -29.53
N TYR A 125 24.47 -52.30 -29.81
CA TYR A 125 25.04 -53.49 -29.18
C TYR A 125 26.00 -54.21 -30.13
N GLN A 126 27.17 -53.61 -30.37
CA GLN A 126 28.19 -54.19 -31.23
C GLN A 126 29.02 -55.25 -30.49
N ALA A 127 29.29 -56.37 -31.17
CA ALA A 127 30.14 -57.44 -30.65
C ALA A 127 31.61 -57.01 -30.57
N ARG A 128 32.28 -57.29 -29.45
CA ARG A 128 33.74 -57.13 -29.34
C ARG A 128 34.45 -58.19 -30.19
N ALA A 129 35.54 -57.84 -30.86
CA ALA A 129 36.35 -58.78 -31.63
C ALA A 129 36.92 -59.88 -30.71
N GLY A 130 36.61 -61.16 -31.00
CA GLY A 130 37.05 -62.34 -30.25
C GLY A 130 36.01 -63.46 -30.22
N TRP A 131 36.41 -64.64 -29.74
CA TRP A 131 35.48 -65.76 -29.51
C TRP A 131 34.51 -65.42 -28.37
N GLY A 132 33.20 -65.38 -28.66
CA GLY A 132 32.14 -65.15 -27.66
C GLY A 132 31.51 -63.75 -27.64
N GLY A 133 32.14 -62.74 -28.26
CA GLY A 133 31.68 -61.33 -28.19
C GLY A 133 30.26 -61.07 -28.74
N GLN A 134 29.79 -61.88 -29.68
CA GLN A 134 28.43 -61.77 -30.21
C GLN A 134 27.36 -62.38 -29.31
N ARG A 135 27.72 -63.39 -28.50
CA ARG A 135 26.83 -63.92 -27.45
C ARG A 135 26.70 -62.91 -26.32
N GLU A 136 27.80 -62.26 -25.94
CA GLU A 136 27.79 -61.22 -24.91
C GLU A 136 26.98 -59.98 -25.33
N ALA A 137 27.14 -59.50 -26.57
CA ALA A 137 26.38 -58.36 -27.08
C ALA A 137 24.87 -58.64 -27.11
N ARG A 138 24.46 -59.84 -27.53
CA ARG A 138 23.05 -60.28 -27.49
C ARG A 138 22.52 -60.41 -26.07
N ALA A 139 23.29 -61.01 -25.16
CA ALA A 139 22.88 -61.12 -23.77
C ALA A 139 22.68 -59.74 -23.11
N ARG A 140 23.54 -58.76 -23.42
CA ARG A 140 23.38 -57.37 -22.95
C ARG A 140 22.14 -56.70 -23.54
N PHE A 141 21.90 -56.87 -24.84
CA PHE A 141 20.70 -56.35 -25.49
C PHE A 141 19.43 -56.95 -24.87
N GLU A 142 19.37 -58.27 -24.71
CA GLU A 142 18.23 -58.96 -24.10
C GLU A 142 18.00 -58.46 -22.66
N GLN A 143 19.06 -58.34 -21.85
CA GLN A 143 18.97 -57.80 -20.49
C GLN A 143 18.42 -56.37 -20.47
N ASP A 144 18.96 -55.48 -21.31
CA ASP A 144 18.53 -54.08 -21.38
C ASP A 144 17.10 -53.97 -21.94
N TRP A 145 16.73 -54.83 -22.88
CA TRP A 145 15.38 -54.90 -23.44
C TRP A 145 14.37 -55.30 -22.36
N TYR A 146 14.64 -56.35 -21.58
CA TYR A 146 13.79 -56.74 -20.44
C TYR A 146 13.76 -55.65 -19.36
N ALA A 147 14.89 -54.99 -19.09
CA ALA A 147 14.96 -53.90 -18.12
C ALA A 147 14.11 -52.69 -18.55
N VAL A 148 14.16 -52.30 -19.82
CA VAL A 148 13.35 -51.22 -20.38
C VAL A 148 11.87 -51.60 -20.42
N GLN A 149 11.52 -52.83 -20.81
CA GLN A 149 10.14 -53.32 -20.77
C GLN A 149 9.55 -53.28 -19.36
N ALA A 150 10.32 -53.71 -18.35
CA ALA A 150 9.91 -53.62 -16.95
C ALA A 150 9.80 -52.15 -16.47
N ALA A 151 10.68 -51.25 -16.95
CA ALA A 151 10.60 -49.82 -16.65
C ALA A 151 9.35 -49.18 -17.29
N GLU A 152 9.04 -49.51 -18.54
CA GLU A 152 7.85 -49.03 -19.25
C GLU A 152 6.55 -49.56 -18.61
N GLY A 153 6.52 -50.84 -18.21
CA GLY A 153 5.40 -51.40 -17.45
C GLY A 153 5.15 -50.64 -16.14
N ARG A 154 6.21 -50.38 -15.35
CA ARG A 154 6.12 -49.57 -14.14
C ARG A 154 5.67 -48.13 -14.41
N ARG A 155 6.15 -47.51 -15.49
CA ARG A 155 5.73 -46.16 -15.90
C ARG A 155 4.24 -46.13 -16.22
N LEU A 156 3.73 -47.11 -16.97
CA LEU A 156 2.30 -47.20 -17.32
C LEU A 156 1.42 -47.42 -16.08
N GLU A 157 1.84 -48.27 -15.15
CA GLU A 157 1.16 -48.47 -13.86
C GLU A 157 1.10 -47.18 -13.04
N GLN A 158 2.23 -46.47 -12.94
CA GLN A 158 2.33 -45.18 -12.24
C GLN A 158 1.48 -44.11 -12.92
N LEU A 159 1.51 -44.03 -14.25
CA LEU A 159 0.70 -43.10 -15.03
C LEU A 159 -0.79 -43.37 -14.85
N ALA A 160 -1.21 -44.63 -14.88
CA ALA A 160 -2.60 -45.03 -14.65
C ALA A 160 -3.05 -44.73 -13.20
N ALA A 161 -2.19 -44.98 -12.22
CA ALA A 161 -2.45 -44.61 -10.82
C ALA A 161 -2.58 -43.10 -10.65
N TYR A 162 -1.67 -42.33 -11.24
CA TYR A 162 -1.72 -40.87 -11.18
C TYR A 162 -2.94 -40.31 -11.90
N ARG A 163 -3.30 -40.89 -13.06
CA ARG A 163 -4.51 -40.49 -13.78
C ARG A 163 -5.76 -40.70 -12.95
N ARG A 164 -5.90 -41.84 -12.26
CA ARG A 164 -7.02 -42.09 -11.34
C ARG A 164 -7.08 -41.07 -10.21
N GLN A 165 -5.93 -40.78 -9.56
CA GLN A 165 -5.87 -39.77 -8.50
C GLN A 165 -6.28 -38.38 -8.99
N TYR A 166 -5.83 -38.00 -10.18
CA TYR A 166 -6.24 -36.75 -10.82
C TYR A 166 -7.73 -36.73 -11.13
N ASP A 167 -8.28 -37.80 -11.71
CA ASP A 167 -9.70 -37.86 -12.07
C ASP A 167 -10.59 -37.80 -10.81
N GLU A 168 -10.19 -38.46 -9.72
CA GLU A 168 -10.85 -38.39 -8.40
C GLU A 168 -10.79 -36.98 -7.82
N TRP A 169 -9.61 -36.35 -7.81
CA TRP A 169 -9.44 -34.97 -7.35
C TRP A 169 -10.25 -33.98 -8.18
N ALA A 170 -10.22 -34.10 -9.51
CA ALA A 170 -10.94 -33.23 -10.43
C ALA A 170 -12.46 -33.37 -10.24
N ALA A 171 -12.96 -34.61 -10.09
CA ALA A 171 -14.37 -34.86 -9.81
C ALA A 171 -14.81 -34.28 -8.46
N ALA A 172 -14.01 -34.46 -7.41
CA ALA A 172 -14.27 -33.86 -6.10
C ALA A 172 -14.30 -32.32 -6.18
N ARG A 173 -13.32 -31.73 -6.87
CA ARG A 173 -13.23 -30.28 -7.03
C ARG A 173 -14.42 -29.69 -7.79
N LEU A 174 -14.84 -30.34 -8.88
CA LEU A 174 -16.03 -29.92 -9.62
C LEU A 174 -17.32 -30.08 -8.79
N ALA A 175 -17.41 -31.13 -7.97
CA ALA A 175 -18.55 -31.32 -7.07
C ALA A 175 -18.65 -30.20 -6.02
N GLU A 176 -17.53 -29.79 -5.43
CA GLU A 176 -17.46 -28.63 -4.52
C GLU A 176 -17.95 -27.34 -5.20
N ILE A 177 -17.45 -27.06 -6.42
CA ILE A 177 -17.84 -25.87 -7.20
C ILE A 177 -19.36 -25.89 -7.47
N ARG A 178 -19.91 -27.04 -7.88
CA ARG A 178 -21.36 -27.19 -8.14
C ARG A 178 -22.18 -27.02 -6.87
N GLN A 179 -21.74 -27.60 -5.75
CA GLN A 179 -22.42 -27.45 -4.46
C GLN A 179 -22.45 -25.98 -4.04
N HIS A 180 -21.31 -25.29 -4.11
CA HIS A 180 -21.22 -23.85 -3.84
C HIS A 180 -22.16 -23.04 -4.73
N ASN A 181 -22.12 -23.25 -6.04
CA ASN A 181 -22.98 -22.56 -7.00
C ASN A 181 -24.47 -22.86 -6.78
N SER A 182 -24.82 -24.08 -6.38
CA SER A 182 -26.20 -24.44 -6.04
C SER A 182 -26.70 -23.74 -4.78
N GLY A 183 -25.83 -23.54 -3.78
CA GLY A 183 -26.13 -22.74 -2.59
C GLY A 183 -26.41 -21.28 -2.95
N LEU A 184 -25.57 -20.70 -3.81
CA LEU A 184 -25.79 -19.34 -4.33
C LEU A 184 -27.10 -19.21 -5.12
N ALA A 185 -27.47 -20.23 -5.91
CA ALA A 185 -28.75 -20.24 -6.62
C ALA A 185 -29.95 -20.29 -5.67
N GLY A 186 -29.87 -21.10 -4.61
CA GLY A 186 -30.87 -21.15 -3.54
C GLY A 186 -31.02 -19.81 -2.82
N MET A 187 -29.90 -19.17 -2.45
CA MET A 187 -29.89 -17.84 -1.85
C MET A 187 -30.52 -16.79 -2.79
N ALA A 188 -30.19 -16.82 -4.08
CA ALA A 188 -30.78 -15.93 -5.08
C ALA A 188 -32.30 -16.12 -5.24
N GLU A 189 -32.81 -17.35 -5.09
CA GLU A 189 -34.26 -17.62 -5.06
C GLU A 189 -34.91 -17.07 -3.79
N ALA A 190 -34.31 -17.32 -2.63
CA ALA A 190 -34.81 -16.81 -1.35
C ALA A 190 -34.87 -15.27 -1.35
N LEU A 191 -33.84 -14.59 -1.87
CA LEU A 191 -33.83 -13.14 -2.07
C LEU A 191 -34.96 -12.67 -3.00
N ARG A 192 -35.15 -13.33 -4.16
CA ARG A 192 -36.25 -13.01 -5.09
C ARG A 192 -37.63 -13.23 -4.48
N SER A 193 -37.77 -14.23 -3.61
CA SER A 193 -39.01 -14.52 -2.90
C SER A 193 -39.32 -13.55 -1.75
N GLY A 194 -38.33 -12.72 -1.37
CA GLY A 194 -38.41 -11.79 -0.25
C GLY A 194 -38.38 -12.50 1.11
N ASP A 195 -37.59 -13.56 1.25
CA ASP A 195 -37.39 -14.25 2.54
C ASP A 195 -36.70 -13.30 3.55
N PRO A 196 -37.35 -12.96 4.69
CA PRO A 196 -36.83 -11.91 5.57
C PRO A 196 -35.45 -12.19 6.15
N GLU A 197 -35.19 -13.43 6.57
CA GLU A 197 -33.90 -13.82 7.16
C GLU A 197 -32.78 -13.70 6.12
N THR A 198 -33.00 -14.26 4.91
CA THR A 198 -32.02 -14.19 3.83
C THR A 198 -31.75 -12.75 3.38
N VAL A 199 -32.79 -11.91 3.28
CA VAL A 199 -32.65 -10.50 2.88
C VAL A 199 -31.80 -9.73 3.89
N VAL A 200 -32.09 -9.88 5.19
CA VAL A 200 -31.33 -9.24 6.27
C VAL A 200 -29.88 -9.70 6.27
N GLU A 201 -29.65 -11.02 6.16
CA GLU A 201 -28.29 -11.59 6.17
C GLU A 201 -27.49 -11.11 4.97
N TYR A 202 -28.07 -11.15 3.76
CA TYR A 202 -27.41 -10.75 2.54
C TYR A 202 -26.98 -9.28 2.55
N PHE A 203 -27.90 -8.35 2.83
CA PHE A 203 -27.58 -6.93 2.82
C PHE A 203 -26.62 -6.54 3.94
N SER A 204 -26.74 -7.17 5.11
CA SER A 204 -25.75 -6.99 6.19
C SER A 204 -24.36 -7.46 5.78
N ALA A 205 -24.26 -8.62 5.12
CA ALA A 205 -22.99 -9.14 4.62
C ALA A 205 -22.38 -8.26 3.52
N VAL A 206 -23.19 -7.73 2.61
CA VAL A 206 -22.76 -6.77 1.57
C VAL A 206 -22.12 -5.54 2.19
N LEU A 207 -22.80 -4.92 3.16
CA LEU A 207 -22.30 -3.71 3.82
C LEU A 207 -21.05 -4.01 4.65
N TYR A 208 -21.00 -5.16 5.33
CA TYR A 208 -19.83 -5.58 6.10
C TYR A 208 -18.59 -5.82 5.22
N ALA A 209 -18.80 -6.48 4.06
CA ALA A 209 -17.74 -6.79 3.10
C ALA A 209 -17.29 -5.57 2.26
N SER A 210 -17.97 -4.43 2.37
CA SER A 210 -17.62 -3.25 1.61
C SER A 210 -16.23 -2.71 1.97
N THR A 211 -15.47 -2.44 0.90
CA THR A 211 -14.17 -1.76 0.92
C THR A 211 -14.28 -0.25 0.74
N ALA A 212 -15.48 0.29 0.53
CA ALA A 212 -15.71 1.71 0.30
C ALA A 212 -15.57 2.55 1.58
N TRP A 213 -15.65 1.93 2.75
CA TRP A 213 -15.64 2.59 4.05
C TRP A 213 -14.20 2.81 4.56
N PRO A 214 -13.81 4.06 4.88
CA PRO A 214 -12.49 4.36 5.43
C PRO A 214 -12.22 3.63 6.76
N GLU A 215 -10.94 3.46 7.06
CA GLU A 215 -10.51 2.93 8.35
C GLU A 215 -10.92 3.87 9.49
N GLY A 216 -11.36 3.30 10.62
CA GLY A 216 -11.82 4.04 11.79
C GLY A 216 -13.29 4.49 11.74
N PHE A 217 -14.02 4.24 10.65
CA PHE A 217 -15.47 4.45 10.63
C PHE A 217 -16.18 3.29 11.33
N PRO A 218 -17.28 3.56 12.06
CA PRO A 218 -18.14 2.51 12.59
C PRO A 218 -18.67 1.60 11.48
N ARG A 219 -18.70 0.30 11.76
CA ARG A 219 -19.21 -0.75 10.85
C ARG A 219 -20.38 -1.54 11.45
N GLN A 220 -20.90 -1.09 12.60
CA GLN A 220 -22.01 -1.76 13.24
C GLN A 220 -23.30 -1.43 12.50
N VAL A 221 -23.96 -2.48 12.03
CA VAL A 221 -25.24 -2.42 11.34
C VAL A 221 -26.19 -3.45 11.93
N SER A 222 -27.42 -3.02 12.14
CA SER A 222 -28.56 -3.89 12.40
C SER A 222 -29.58 -3.67 11.30
N ALA A 223 -30.23 -4.74 10.86
CA ALA A 223 -31.16 -4.69 9.74
C ALA A 223 -32.43 -5.48 10.07
N ALA A 224 -33.57 -4.97 9.61
CA ALA A 224 -34.85 -5.64 9.68
C ALA A 224 -35.57 -5.51 8.33
N TYR A 225 -36.27 -6.56 7.90
CA TYR A 225 -36.99 -6.56 6.63
C TYR A 225 -38.48 -6.86 6.84
N ASP A 226 -39.33 -5.98 6.31
CA ASP A 226 -40.76 -6.22 6.18
C ASP A 226 -41.07 -6.70 4.76
N ARG A 227 -41.47 -7.97 4.65
CA ARG A 227 -41.86 -8.59 3.38
C ARG A 227 -43.14 -8.01 2.77
N GLY A 228 -44.09 -7.57 3.60
CA GLY A 228 -45.35 -6.98 3.14
C GLY A 228 -45.14 -5.64 2.47
N ALA A 229 -44.34 -4.78 3.10
CA ALA A 229 -43.96 -3.47 2.56
C ALA A 229 -42.78 -3.53 1.57
N ARG A 230 -42.06 -4.66 1.51
CA ARG A 230 -40.76 -4.81 0.82
C ARG A 230 -39.75 -3.75 1.25
N ALA A 231 -39.73 -3.46 2.54
CA ALA A 231 -38.93 -2.39 3.15
C ALA A 231 -37.81 -2.99 3.99
N LEU A 232 -36.57 -2.61 3.69
CA LEU A 232 -35.39 -2.89 4.52
C LEU A 232 -35.11 -1.67 5.39
N VAL A 233 -35.19 -1.85 6.70
CA VAL A 233 -34.84 -0.83 7.70
C VAL A 233 -33.44 -1.13 8.20
N LEU A 234 -32.55 -0.15 8.10
CA LEU A 234 -31.18 -0.22 8.60
C LEU A 234 -31.01 0.73 9.78
N ASP A 235 -30.45 0.19 10.86
CA ASP A 235 -29.88 0.96 11.95
C ASP A 235 -28.35 0.92 11.80
N TRP A 236 -27.76 2.08 11.51
CA TRP A 236 -26.36 2.22 11.13
C TRP A 236 -25.68 3.28 11.97
N ASP A 237 -24.59 2.92 12.65
CA ASP A 237 -23.78 3.86 13.40
C ASP A 237 -22.99 4.76 12.46
N LEU A 238 -23.15 6.09 12.61
CA LEU A 238 -22.44 7.08 11.82
C LEU A 238 -21.20 7.60 12.54
N PRO A 239 -20.15 8.04 11.82
CA PRO A 239 -18.93 8.54 12.43
C PRO A 239 -19.20 9.74 13.34
N GLY A 240 -18.44 9.82 14.44
CA GLY A 240 -18.46 10.95 15.36
C GLY A 240 -17.85 12.23 14.78
N TYR A 241 -18.01 13.34 15.50
CA TYR A 241 -17.51 14.66 15.07
C TYR A 241 -15.97 14.77 15.05
N ASP A 242 -15.29 13.86 15.75
CA ASP A 242 -13.84 13.69 15.83
C ASP A 242 -13.23 13.18 14.52
N VAL A 243 -14.04 12.61 13.62
CA VAL A 243 -13.57 12.19 12.29
C VAL A 243 -12.96 13.36 11.50
N VAL A 244 -13.52 14.56 11.67
CA VAL A 244 -13.04 15.80 11.06
C VAL A 244 -12.02 16.45 11.99
N PRO A 245 -10.75 16.61 11.54
CA PRO A 245 -9.72 17.28 12.33
C PRO A 245 -10.14 18.69 12.75
N ASP A 246 -9.87 19.03 14.01
CA ASP A 246 -10.02 20.37 14.57
C ASP A 246 -8.86 21.30 14.19
N VAL A 247 -7.69 20.75 13.92
CA VAL A 247 -6.54 21.48 13.37
C VAL A 247 -6.68 21.63 11.86
N LYS A 248 -6.52 22.86 11.36
CA LYS A 248 -6.47 23.19 9.94
C LYS A 248 -5.06 23.02 9.36
N GLY A 249 -4.03 23.32 10.14
CA GLY A 249 -2.65 23.22 9.70
C GLY A 249 -1.68 23.58 10.81
N VAL A 250 -0.39 23.36 10.56
CA VAL A 250 0.69 23.60 11.51
C VAL A 250 1.63 24.67 10.95
N LYS A 251 2.05 25.62 11.78
CA LYS A 251 3.01 26.67 11.43
C LYS A 251 4.19 26.64 12.39
N TYR A 252 5.41 26.67 11.87
CA TYR A 252 6.60 26.83 12.69
C TYR A 252 6.78 28.29 13.11
N LEU A 253 7.10 28.51 14.39
CA LEU A 253 7.38 29.82 14.99
C LEU A 253 8.88 29.92 15.32
N PRO A 254 9.68 30.62 14.50
CA PRO A 254 11.12 30.73 14.70
C PRO A 254 11.55 31.43 15.99
N SER A 255 10.68 32.28 16.56
CA SER A 255 10.97 33.04 17.78
C SER A 255 10.97 32.17 19.04
N THR A 256 10.15 31.12 19.07
CA THR A 256 10.00 30.21 20.21
C THR A 256 10.49 28.80 19.92
N ASP A 257 10.95 28.55 18.69
CA ASP A 257 11.32 27.23 18.16
C ASP A 257 10.23 26.16 18.35
N GLN A 258 8.97 26.56 18.18
CA GLN A 258 7.80 25.72 18.42
C GLN A 258 6.91 25.64 17.19
N GLU A 259 6.18 24.53 17.08
CA GLU A 259 5.10 24.38 16.11
C GLU A 259 3.79 24.84 16.73
N LYS A 260 3.05 25.68 16.01
CA LYS A 260 1.74 26.18 16.42
C LYS A 260 0.67 25.63 15.49
N GLU A 261 -0.31 24.98 16.08
CA GLU A 261 -1.51 24.53 15.38
C GLU A 261 -2.43 25.72 15.10
N VAL A 262 -2.97 25.74 13.89
CA VAL A 262 -3.98 26.69 13.44
C VAL A 262 -5.30 25.97 13.50
N GLU A 263 -6.19 26.40 14.39
CA GLU A 263 -7.53 25.81 14.52
C GLU A 263 -8.34 26.00 13.24
N ARG A 264 -9.17 25.00 12.94
CA ARG A 264 -10.16 25.04 11.88
C ARG A 264 -11.39 25.80 12.37
N PRO A 265 -11.89 26.79 11.62
CA PRO A 265 -13.12 27.48 11.96
C PRO A 265 -14.27 26.51 12.22
N VAL A 266 -15.01 26.74 13.31
CA VAL A 266 -16.12 25.86 13.73
C VAL A 266 -17.18 25.69 12.63
N THR A 267 -17.46 26.76 11.87
CA THR A 267 -18.37 26.74 10.73
C THR A 267 -17.89 25.81 9.62
N GLN A 268 -16.59 25.84 9.30
CA GLN A 268 -15.98 24.95 8.32
C GLN A 268 -16.02 23.50 8.80
N ARG A 269 -15.65 23.23 10.06
CA ARG A 269 -15.65 21.88 10.62
C ARG A 269 -17.05 21.26 10.66
N ARG A 270 -18.07 22.05 11.03
CA ARG A 270 -19.48 21.62 10.97
C ARG A 270 -19.95 21.31 9.54
N ALA A 271 -19.56 22.14 8.57
CA ALA A 271 -19.92 21.92 7.17
C ALA A 271 -19.28 20.63 6.63
N LEU A 272 -18.00 20.40 6.91
CA LEU A 272 -17.28 19.17 6.56
C LEU A 272 -17.97 17.94 7.19
N TYR A 273 -18.28 17.99 8.48
CA TYR A 273 -18.91 16.88 9.16
C TYR A 273 -20.29 16.55 8.57
N ARG A 274 -21.13 17.56 8.32
CA ARG A 274 -22.41 17.37 7.64
C ARG A 274 -22.24 16.74 6.26
N GLY A 275 -21.21 17.14 5.51
CA GLY A 275 -20.85 16.55 4.22
C GLY A 275 -20.45 15.08 4.34
N VAL A 276 -19.67 14.71 5.36
CA VAL A 276 -19.29 13.32 5.63
C VAL A 276 -20.54 12.47 5.94
N LEU A 277 -21.41 12.93 6.83
CA LEU A 277 -22.64 12.20 7.18
C LEU A 277 -23.53 11.98 5.96
N ALA A 278 -23.74 13.02 5.14
CA ALA A 278 -24.52 12.90 3.91
C ALA A 278 -23.90 11.88 2.95
N GLN A 279 -22.57 11.90 2.79
CA GLN A 279 -21.87 10.94 1.93
C GLN A 279 -21.95 9.50 2.46
N CYS A 280 -21.85 9.29 3.78
CA CYS A 280 -22.03 7.97 4.39
C CYS A 280 -23.41 7.38 4.08
N VAL A 281 -24.48 8.17 4.28
CA VAL A 281 -25.85 7.72 4.01
C VAL A 281 -26.03 7.40 2.52
N LEU A 282 -25.58 8.28 1.63
CA LEU A 282 -25.67 8.06 0.19
C LEU A 282 -24.86 6.84 -0.26
N LEU A 283 -23.70 6.60 0.35
CA LEU A 283 -22.86 5.45 0.04
C LEU A 283 -23.53 4.14 0.48
N ALA A 284 -24.06 4.08 1.71
CA ALA A 284 -24.80 2.91 2.21
C ALA A 284 -26.00 2.60 1.30
N VAL A 285 -26.81 3.62 0.98
CA VAL A 285 -27.96 3.48 0.08
C VAL A 285 -27.51 2.98 -1.30
N ARG A 286 -26.46 3.57 -1.87
CA ARG A 286 -25.90 3.10 -3.16
C ARG A 286 -25.50 1.63 -3.08
N GLU A 287 -24.79 1.21 -2.04
CA GLU A 287 -24.31 -0.17 -1.92
C GLU A 287 -25.45 -1.18 -1.90
N LEU A 288 -26.53 -0.86 -1.17
CA LEU A 288 -27.75 -1.67 -1.18
C LEU A 288 -28.38 -1.73 -2.56
N PHE A 289 -28.53 -0.58 -3.24
CA PHE A 289 -29.14 -0.54 -4.57
C PHE A 289 -28.30 -1.25 -5.64
N VAL A 290 -26.96 -1.20 -5.54
CA VAL A 290 -26.09 -1.93 -6.46
C VAL A 290 -26.11 -3.44 -6.17
N ALA A 291 -26.24 -3.82 -4.90
CA ALA A 291 -26.40 -5.22 -4.50
C ALA A 291 -27.79 -5.79 -4.81
N ASP A 292 -28.83 -4.95 -4.84
CA ASP A 292 -30.19 -5.36 -5.22
C ASP A 292 -30.33 -5.53 -6.74
N GLY A 293 -29.67 -6.56 -7.27
CA GLY A 293 -29.86 -7.03 -8.64
C GLY A 293 -31.19 -7.75 -8.88
N PHE A 294 -31.98 -7.97 -7.82
CA PHE A 294 -33.19 -8.78 -7.84
C PHE A 294 -34.49 -7.98 -7.68
N GLY A 295 -34.41 -6.68 -7.38
CA GLY A 295 -35.58 -5.81 -7.18
C GLY A 295 -36.38 -6.16 -5.93
N SER A 296 -35.70 -6.67 -4.91
CA SER A 296 -36.30 -7.09 -3.64
C SER A 296 -36.60 -5.91 -2.71
N ALA A 297 -35.91 -4.78 -2.89
CA ALA A 297 -36.20 -3.51 -2.22
C ALA A 297 -37.04 -2.62 -3.15
N GLY A 298 -38.30 -2.36 -2.75
CA GLY A 298 -39.12 -1.38 -3.46
C GLY A 298 -38.58 0.03 -3.20
N ALA A 299 -38.01 0.68 -4.22
CA ALA A 299 -37.79 2.12 -4.17
C ALA A 299 -39.15 2.82 -4.23
N GLY A 300 -39.75 3.08 -3.07
CA GLY A 300 -40.94 3.92 -2.94
C GLY A 300 -40.59 5.35 -3.34
N SER A 301 -40.77 5.69 -4.61
CA SER A 301 -40.76 7.06 -5.09
C SER A 301 -42.13 7.71 -4.83
N ASP A 302 -42.52 7.82 -3.57
CA ASP A 302 -43.69 8.62 -3.21
C ASP A 302 -43.25 10.07 -2.98
N GLY A 303 -43.49 10.86 -4.04
CA GLY A 303 -43.73 12.30 -4.06
C GLY A 303 -43.02 13.15 -3.00
N PHE A 304 -41.93 13.81 -3.41
CA PHE A 304 -41.48 15.06 -2.79
C PHE A 304 -42.54 16.15 -3.11
N GLY A 305 -43.66 16.10 -2.39
CA GLY A 305 -44.67 17.14 -2.37
C GLY A 305 -44.14 18.31 -1.56
N SER A 306 -43.69 19.34 -2.26
CA SER A 306 -43.49 20.67 -1.69
C SER A 306 -44.81 21.14 -1.09
N ASP A 307 -44.89 21.32 0.23
CA ASP A 307 -45.68 22.37 0.88
C ASP A 307 -45.39 22.44 2.39
N GLY A 308 -45.25 23.67 2.91
CA GLY A 308 -45.47 23.97 4.32
C GLY A 308 -44.26 24.31 5.18
N PHE A 309 -43.80 25.56 5.08
CA PHE A 309 -43.02 26.24 6.13
C PHE A 309 -43.82 26.30 7.44
N GLY A 310 -43.21 25.92 8.58
CA GLY A 310 -43.79 26.12 9.92
C GLY A 310 -42.72 26.00 11.01
N SER A 311 -42.36 27.13 11.62
CA SER A 311 -41.35 27.29 12.66
C SER A 311 -41.78 26.78 14.04
N ALA A 312 -40.90 26.08 14.77
CA ALA A 312 -40.78 26.17 16.24
C ALA A 312 -39.55 25.41 16.82
N GLY A 313 -38.78 26.08 17.68
CA GLY A 313 -38.32 25.55 18.98
C GLY A 313 -37.13 24.57 19.05
N ALA A 314 -36.09 24.97 19.79
CA ALA A 314 -34.91 24.18 20.13
C ALA A 314 -35.14 23.14 21.25
N ALA A 315 -34.51 21.96 21.15
CA ALA A 315 -33.78 21.25 22.23
C ALA A 315 -33.42 19.79 21.86
N GLY A 316 -32.16 19.41 22.10
CA GLY A 316 -31.73 18.12 22.68
C GLY A 316 -32.09 16.77 22.03
N ALA A 317 -31.05 16.02 21.64
CA ALA A 317 -31.00 14.55 21.50
C ALA A 317 -31.99 13.91 20.50
N GLY A 318 -31.59 13.83 19.23
CA GLY A 318 -32.38 13.18 18.17
C GLY A 318 -32.22 11.67 18.16
N ARG A 319 -33.05 10.96 18.95
CA ARG A 319 -33.46 9.58 18.68
C ARG A 319 -34.61 9.67 17.68
N TRP A 320 -34.39 9.28 16.42
CA TRP A 320 -35.44 9.34 15.39
C TRP A 320 -36.18 8.02 15.34
N THR A 321 -37.34 7.97 16.00
CA THR A 321 -38.33 6.90 15.86
C THR A 321 -39.38 7.30 14.82
N GLY A 322 -39.60 6.41 13.85
CA GLY A 322 -40.88 6.21 13.18
C GLY A 322 -41.14 7.03 11.93
N TRP A 323 -41.35 6.32 10.81
CA TRP A 323 -42.26 6.75 9.75
C TRP A 323 -43.27 5.62 9.51
N CYS A 324 -44.54 6.00 9.47
CA CYS A 324 -45.68 5.20 9.02
C CYS A 324 -45.59 4.90 7.52
#